data_AF-E0IED1-F1
#
_entry.id   AF-E0IED1-F1
#
_cell.length_a   1.000
_cell.length_b   1.000
_cell.length_c   1.000
_cell.angle_alpha   90.00
_cell.angle_beta   90.00
_cell.angle_gamma   90.00
#
_symmetry.space_group_name_H-M   'P 1'
#
loop_
_entity.id
_entity.type
_entity.pdbx_description
1 polymer ?
#
loop_
_entity_poly.entity_id
_entity_poly.type
_entity_poly.pdbx_seq_one_letter_code
_entity_poly.pdbx_strand_id
1 'polypeptide(L)'
;MNNLRLSIHQTFASIGIDAEPATQEMRLPRGEQLIEQPAAKMNFESTNSQLSIDSSQAWHALGKGPNLEWSSAIYSQMKSVFLQNLARQVEEGKRMSNITNPRSAFADLAQDALFRDNLVDYQVAEPSYNNVKLEFAPGDVSTDIEASPVVIEYTPHKAEIEAYRGKLDIYLRQRNSISIEVSTYDLYK
;
A
#
# COMPACT_ATOMS: atom_id res chain seq x y z
N MET A 1 25.60 39.96 -118.19
CA MET A 1 26.16 38.65 -117.79
C MET A 1 25.24 38.11 -116.71
N ASN A 2 24.60 36.95 -116.92
CA ASN A 2 23.72 36.36 -115.91
C ASN A 2 24.58 35.64 -114.87
N ASN A 3 24.62 36.16 -113.65
CA ASN A 3 25.32 35.51 -112.54
C ASN A 3 24.37 34.54 -111.85
N LEU A 4 24.85 33.32 -111.59
CA LEU A 4 24.08 32.29 -110.89
C LEU A 4 24.26 32.47 -109.37
N ARG A 5 23.16 32.36 -108.62
CA ARG A 5 23.13 32.39 -107.16
C ARG A 5 22.65 31.04 -106.62
N LEU A 6 23.48 30.43 -105.78
CA LEU A 6 23.12 29.23 -105.01
C LEU A 6 22.45 29.65 -103.69
N SER A 7 21.26 29.11 -103.42
CA SER A 7 20.57 29.28 -102.13
C SER A 7 20.35 27.91 -101.50
N ILE A 8 20.79 27.77 -100.24
CA ILE A 8 20.64 26.53 -99.48
C ILE A 8 19.74 26.85 -98.29
N HIS A 9 18.59 26.16 -98.23
CA HIS A 9 17.70 26.20 -97.08
C HIS A 9 17.78 24.86 -96.37
N GLN A 10 18.32 24.87 -95.16
CA GLN A 10 18.47 23.68 -94.35
C GLN A 10 17.59 23.77 -93.11
N THR A 11 16.93 22.66 -92.82
CA THR A 11 16.22 22.41 -91.56
C THR A 11 16.94 21.30 -90.82
N PHE A 12 17.42 21.56 -89.61
CA PHE A 12 18.07 20.55 -88.78
C PHE A 12 17.03 19.61 -88.15
N ALA A 13 17.43 18.36 -87.92
CA ALA A 13 16.59 17.42 -87.19
C ALA A 13 16.55 17.83 -85.70
N SER A 14 15.40 17.61 -85.06
CA SER A 14 15.28 17.71 -83.60
C SER A 14 14.63 16.44 -83.04
N ILE A 15 15.16 15.98 -81.91
CA ILE A 15 14.64 14.82 -81.18
C ILE A 15 13.89 15.35 -79.95
N GLY A 16 12.72 14.77 -79.69
CA GLY A 16 11.98 14.95 -78.46
C GLY A 16 12.29 13.80 -77.50
N ILE A 17 12.38 14.13 -76.22
CA ILE A 17 12.50 13.14 -75.14
C ILE A 17 11.34 13.42 -74.19
N ASP A 18 10.47 12.44 -74.02
CA ASP A 18 9.44 12.43 -72.99
C ASP A 18 9.84 11.40 -71.93
N ALA A 19 9.87 11.82 -70.67
CA ALA A 19 10.40 11.02 -69.58
C ALA A 19 9.46 11.09 -68.38
N GLU A 20 8.89 9.94 -68.04
CA GLU A 20 8.16 9.72 -66.80
C GLU A 20 9.13 9.12 -65.77
N PRO A 21 9.45 9.84 -64.68
CA PRO A 21 10.37 9.35 -63.67
C PRO A 21 9.79 8.14 -62.94
N ALA A 22 10.65 7.19 -62.57
CA ALA A 22 10.26 6.09 -61.70
C ALA A 22 9.85 6.61 -60.33
N THR A 23 8.82 6.03 -59.73
CA THR A 23 8.37 6.34 -58.38
C THR A 23 8.44 5.09 -57.51
N GLN A 24 8.63 5.30 -56.20
CA GLN A 24 8.63 4.22 -55.21
C GLN A 24 7.70 4.62 -54.07
N GLU A 25 6.77 3.74 -53.73
CA GLU A 25 5.98 3.84 -52.52
C GLU A 25 6.50 2.87 -51.48
N MET A 26 6.64 3.33 -50.24
CA MET A 26 7.06 2.52 -49.11
C MET A 26 6.05 2.67 -47.98
N ARG A 27 5.51 1.56 -47.49
CA ARG A 27 4.64 1.51 -46.31
C ARG A 27 5.33 0.71 -45.21
N LEU A 28 5.46 1.34 -44.04
CA LEU A 28 5.95 0.69 -42.82
C LEU A 28 4.76 0.44 -41.89
N PRO A 29 4.17 -0.76 -41.89
CA PRO A 29 3.20 -1.13 -40.87
C PRO A 29 3.84 -1.08 -39.47
N ARG A 30 3.03 -0.74 -38.47
CA ARG A 30 3.47 -0.80 -37.07
C ARG A 30 3.70 -2.27 -36.69
N GLY A 31 4.75 -2.53 -35.90
CA GLY A 31 4.94 -3.83 -35.28
C GLY A 31 3.91 -4.10 -34.21
N GLU A 32 3.74 -5.37 -33.86
CA GLU A 32 2.89 -5.82 -32.77
C GLU A 32 3.69 -5.83 -31.46
N GLN A 33 3.14 -5.23 -30.41
CA GLN A 33 3.74 -5.21 -29.08
C GLN A 33 2.81 -5.89 -28.08
N LEU A 34 3.32 -6.91 -27.39
CA LEU A 34 2.66 -7.58 -26.29
C LEU A 34 3.38 -7.23 -24.99
N ILE A 35 2.63 -6.71 -24.02
CA ILE A 35 3.14 -6.42 -22.67
C ILE A 35 2.28 -7.23 -21.70
N GLU A 36 2.91 -8.11 -20.94
CA GLU A 36 2.27 -8.89 -19.89
C GLU A 36 2.94 -8.59 -18.55
N GLN A 37 2.13 -8.28 -17.53
CA GLN A 37 2.58 -8.10 -16.14
C GLN A 37 1.99 -9.24 -15.30
N PRO A 38 2.77 -10.29 -15.02
CA PRO A 38 2.36 -11.32 -14.09
C PRO A 38 2.20 -10.75 -12.68
N ALA A 39 1.29 -11.33 -11.89
CA ALA A 39 1.12 -10.96 -10.50
C ALA A 39 2.40 -11.26 -9.68
N ALA A 40 2.67 -10.42 -8.68
CA ALA A 40 3.74 -10.66 -7.71
C ALA A 40 3.43 -11.89 -6.85
N LYS A 41 4.45 -12.62 -6.42
CA LYS A 41 4.29 -13.68 -5.43
C LYS A 41 4.21 -13.03 -4.05
N MET A 42 3.17 -13.34 -3.30
CA MET A 42 2.94 -12.78 -1.97
C MET A 42 2.76 -13.92 -0.97
N ASN A 43 3.59 -13.95 0.05
CA ASN A 43 3.50 -14.87 1.17
C ASN A 43 3.26 -14.06 2.44
N PHE A 44 2.19 -14.40 3.15
CA PHE A 44 1.83 -13.78 4.42
C PHE A 44 1.78 -14.86 5.49
N GLU A 45 2.54 -14.68 6.56
CA GLU A 45 2.53 -15.57 7.73
C GLU A 45 2.13 -14.74 8.95
N SER A 46 1.10 -15.19 9.68
CA SER A 46 0.59 -14.48 10.85
C SER A 46 0.72 -15.33 12.09
N THR A 47 1.19 -14.72 13.18
CA THR A 47 1.11 -15.31 14.52
C THR A 47 -0.14 -14.79 15.22
N ASN A 48 -0.77 -15.65 16.04
CA ASN A 48 -1.97 -15.27 16.79
C ASN A 48 -1.61 -14.41 18.00
N SER A 49 -2.39 -13.36 18.26
CA SER A 49 -2.31 -12.61 19.51
C SER A 49 -2.75 -13.46 20.70
N GLN A 50 -2.18 -13.20 21.88
CA GLN A 50 -2.54 -13.87 23.12
C GLN A 50 -3.02 -12.83 24.15
N LEU A 51 -4.13 -13.13 24.82
CA LEU A 51 -4.67 -12.35 25.92
C LEU A 51 -4.65 -13.22 27.17
N SER A 52 -3.90 -12.80 28.19
CA SER A 52 -3.87 -13.41 29.50
C SER A 52 -4.61 -12.52 30.49
N ILE A 53 -5.54 -13.12 31.23
CA ILE A 53 -6.36 -12.44 32.24
C ILE A 53 -6.18 -13.16 33.56
N ASP A 54 -5.58 -12.48 34.54
CA ASP A 54 -5.47 -12.99 35.91
C ASP A 54 -6.39 -12.20 36.84
N SER A 55 -7.44 -12.88 37.32
CA SER A 55 -8.44 -12.33 38.25
C SER A 55 -8.29 -12.88 39.67
N SER A 56 -7.19 -13.54 40.01
CA SER A 56 -6.96 -14.17 41.32
C SER A 56 -7.19 -13.20 42.48
N GLN A 57 -6.63 -11.99 42.39
CA GLN A 57 -6.79 -10.95 43.42
C GLN A 57 -8.23 -10.45 43.54
N ALA A 58 -8.98 -10.38 42.43
CA ALA A 58 -10.38 -9.96 42.45
C ALA A 58 -11.23 -11.00 43.20
N TRP A 59 -10.99 -12.29 42.96
CA TRP A 59 -11.66 -13.36 43.70
C TRP A 59 -11.28 -13.36 45.19
N HIS A 60 -10.02 -13.08 45.50
CA HIS A 60 -9.55 -12.96 46.89
C HIS A 60 -10.24 -11.80 47.64
N ALA A 61 -10.35 -10.62 47.02
CA ALA A 61 -11.05 -9.48 47.58
C ALA A 61 -12.55 -9.75 47.82
N LEU A 62 -13.18 -10.56 46.96
CA LEU A 62 -14.57 -10.99 47.12
C LEU A 62 -14.77 -12.12 48.14
N GLY A 63 -13.72 -12.56 48.84
CA GLY A 63 -13.79 -13.72 49.75
C GLY A 63 -14.10 -15.04 49.04
N LYS A 64 -13.89 -15.10 47.72
CA LYS A 64 -14.08 -16.28 46.85
C LYS A 64 -12.76 -16.89 46.38
N GLY A 65 -11.64 -16.39 46.86
CA GLY A 65 -10.30 -16.90 46.59
C GLY A 65 -9.99 -18.18 47.36
N PRO A 66 -8.72 -18.65 47.32
CA PRO A 66 -8.30 -19.86 48.02
C PRO A 66 -8.62 -19.76 49.53
N ASN A 67 -9.37 -20.73 50.05
CA ASN A 67 -9.79 -20.76 51.45
C ASN A 67 -8.60 -20.64 52.44
N LEU A 68 -7.42 -21.12 52.04
CA LEU A 68 -6.19 -21.03 52.84
C LEU A 68 -5.67 -19.60 52.96
N GLU A 69 -5.73 -18.80 51.89
CA GLU A 69 -5.27 -17.41 51.90
C GLU A 69 -6.20 -16.54 52.75
N TRP A 70 -7.51 -16.69 52.55
CA TRP A 70 -8.52 -16.02 53.36
C TRP A 70 -8.41 -16.38 54.86
N SER A 71 -8.26 -17.67 55.15
CA SER A 71 -8.04 -18.16 56.51
C SER A 71 -6.75 -17.57 57.10
N SER A 72 -5.64 -17.61 56.37
CA SER A 72 -4.35 -17.03 56.79
C SER A 72 -4.49 -15.54 57.13
N ALA A 73 -5.20 -14.78 56.30
CA ALA A 73 -5.47 -13.37 56.55
C ALA A 73 -6.27 -13.14 57.85
N ILE A 74 -7.33 -13.92 58.08
CA ILE A 74 -8.09 -13.86 59.34
C ILE A 74 -7.22 -14.25 60.54
N TYR A 75 -6.43 -15.32 60.45
CA TYR A 75 -5.56 -15.73 61.55
C TYR A 75 -4.48 -14.68 61.86
N SER A 76 -4.02 -13.94 60.85
CA SER A 76 -3.01 -12.88 61.03
C SER A 76 -3.50 -11.74 61.93
N GLN A 77 -4.79 -11.40 61.88
CA GLN A 77 -5.40 -10.35 62.71
C GLN A 77 -5.82 -10.83 64.11
N MET A 78 -6.02 -12.15 64.32
CA MET A 78 -6.54 -12.67 65.59
C MET A 78 -5.70 -12.26 66.80
N LYS A 79 -4.38 -12.18 66.66
CA LYS A 79 -3.50 -11.71 67.75
C LYS A 79 -3.80 -10.26 68.14
N SER A 80 -3.97 -9.37 67.16
CA SER A 80 -4.31 -7.96 67.41
C SER A 80 -5.70 -7.84 68.04
N VAL A 81 -6.69 -8.55 67.49
CA VAL A 81 -8.06 -8.58 68.00
C VAL A 81 -8.11 -9.09 69.44
N PHE A 82 -7.33 -10.13 69.77
CA PHE A 82 -7.23 -10.64 71.13
C PHE A 82 -6.66 -9.59 72.09
N LEU A 83 -5.56 -8.94 71.73
CA LEU A 83 -4.94 -7.91 72.59
C LEU A 83 -5.86 -6.70 72.79
N GLN A 84 -6.58 -6.26 71.76
CA GLN A 84 -7.56 -5.18 71.87
C GLN A 84 -8.72 -5.56 72.80
N ASN A 85 -9.24 -6.79 72.67
CA ASN A 85 -10.28 -7.28 73.56
C ASN A 85 -9.80 -7.44 75.01
N LEU A 86 -8.56 -7.89 75.22
CA LEU A 86 -7.96 -8.00 76.54
C LEU A 86 -7.78 -6.62 77.19
N ALA A 87 -7.21 -5.66 76.47
CA ALA A 87 -7.08 -4.28 76.94
C ALA A 87 -8.43 -3.67 77.30
N ARG A 88 -9.44 -3.91 76.45
CA ARG A 88 -10.82 -3.48 76.70
C ARG A 88 -11.40 -4.10 77.96
N GLN A 89 -11.27 -5.42 78.16
CA GLN A 89 -11.77 -6.08 79.38
C GLN A 89 -11.14 -5.51 80.65
N VAL A 90 -9.84 -5.21 80.60
CA VAL A 90 -9.14 -4.56 81.73
C VAL A 90 -9.69 -3.16 81.99
N GLU A 91 -9.97 -2.39 80.94
CA GLU A 91 -10.57 -1.05 81.05
C GLU A 91 -12.01 -1.11 81.60
N GLU A 92 -12.85 -1.99 81.06
CA GLU A 92 -14.21 -2.24 81.54
C GLU A 92 -14.19 -2.64 83.03
N GLY A 93 -13.29 -3.54 83.41
CA GLY A 93 -13.07 -3.94 84.81
C GLY A 93 -12.68 -2.77 85.71
N LYS A 94 -11.78 -1.89 85.25
CA LYS A 94 -11.39 -0.69 85.98
C LYS A 94 -12.54 0.33 86.13
N ARG A 95 -13.42 0.43 85.13
CA ARG A 95 -14.62 1.28 85.20
C ARG A 95 -15.62 0.71 86.20
N MET A 96 -15.83 -0.61 86.21
CA MET A 96 -16.71 -1.28 87.17
C MET A 96 -16.22 -1.21 88.62
N SER A 97 -14.89 -1.22 88.84
CA SER A 97 -14.33 -1.12 90.20
C SER A 97 -14.35 0.31 90.77
N ASN A 98 -14.58 1.33 89.94
CA ASN A 98 -14.66 2.72 90.40
C ASN A 98 -16.03 3.03 91.03
N ILE A 99 -16.15 2.74 92.32
CA ILE A 99 -17.35 2.99 93.14
C ILE A 99 -17.63 4.47 93.42
N THR A 100 -16.72 5.37 93.05
CA THR A 100 -16.84 6.83 93.28
C THR A 100 -17.69 7.53 92.22
N ASN A 101 -17.98 6.85 91.12
CA ASN A 101 -18.80 7.40 90.04
C ASN A 101 -20.29 7.20 90.37
N PRO A 102 -21.11 8.26 90.45
CA PRO A 102 -22.55 8.14 90.74
C PRO A 102 -23.35 7.50 89.60
N ARG A 103 -22.76 7.35 88.40
CA ARG A 103 -23.38 6.71 87.23
C ARG A 103 -23.10 5.20 87.21
N SER A 104 -24.10 4.40 86.89
CA SER A 104 -23.98 2.93 86.81
C SER A 104 -23.13 2.51 85.60
N ALA A 105 -21.86 2.16 85.83
CA ALA A 105 -20.96 1.65 84.80
C ALA A 105 -21.51 0.39 84.09
N PHE A 106 -22.30 -0.43 84.77
CA PHE A 106 -22.89 -1.64 84.19
C PHE A 106 -23.92 -1.34 83.11
N ALA A 107 -24.73 -0.29 83.29
CA ALA A 107 -25.74 0.10 82.31
C ALA A 107 -25.09 0.66 81.03
N ASP A 108 -24.04 1.48 81.20
CA ASP A 108 -23.29 2.05 80.07
C ASP A 108 -22.55 0.96 79.29
N LEU A 109 -21.86 0.05 79.98
CA LEU A 109 -21.14 -1.06 79.34
C LEU A 109 -22.09 -2.03 78.62
N ALA A 110 -23.29 -2.27 79.18
CA ALA A 110 -24.31 -3.08 78.52
C ALA A 110 -24.82 -2.42 77.24
N GLN A 111 -25.00 -1.10 77.24
CA GLN A 111 -25.37 -0.34 76.05
C GLN A 111 -24.27 -0.40 74.98
N ASP A 112 -23.01 -0.16 75.36
CA ASP A 112 -21.85 -0.22 74.45
C ASP A 112 -21.67 -1.61 73.84
N ALA A 113 -21.97 -2.68 74.59
CA ALA A 113 -21.88 -4.05 74.09
C ALA A 113 -22.89 -4.37 72.99
N LEU A 114 -24.05 -3.70 72.96
CA LEU A 114 -25.11 -3.94 71.96
C LEU A 114 -24.76 -3.36 70.58
N PHE A 115 -23.99 -2.28 70.53
CA PHE A 115 -23.62 -1.59 69.29
C PHE A 115 -22.15 -1.81 68.91
N ARG A 116 -21.54 -2.86 69.44
CA ARG A 116 -20.11 -3.11 69.25
C ARG A 116 -19.85 -3.73 67.88
N ASP A 117 -18.97 -3.11 67.12
CA ASP A 117 -18.48 -3.65 65.86
C ASP A 117 -17.60 -4.89 66.06
N ASN A 118 -17.62 -5.78 65.07
CA ASN A 118 -16.69 -6.90 65.03
C ASN A 118 -15.29 -6.39 64.66
N LEU A 119 -14.31 -6.67 65.52
CA LEU A 119 -12.91 -6.30 65.27
C LEU A 119 -12.24 -7.20 64.22
N VAL A 120 -12.87 -8.30 63.85
CA VAL A 120 -12.41 -9.22 62.79
C VAL A 120 -12.88 -8.66 61.45
N ASP A 121 -11.93 -8.27 60.61
CA ASP A 121 -12.21 -7.95 59.22
C ASP A 121 -12.31 -9.26 58.40
N TYR A 122 -13.42 -9.44 57.71
CA TYR A 122 -13.64 -10.58 56.82
C TYR A 122 -13.43 -10.21 55.34
N GLN A 123 -13.32 -8.91 55.03
CA GLN A 123 -12.99 -8.38 53.72
C GLN A 123 -11.49 -8.16 53.66
N VAL A 124 -10.76 -9.19 53.24
CA VAL A 124 -9.29 -9.19 53.24
C VAL A 124 -8.71 -8.14 52.27
N ALA A 125 -9.47 -7.72 51.26
CA ALA A 125 -9.12 -6.63 50.36
C ALA A 125 -10.37 -5.96 49.78
N GLU A 126 -10.23 -4.69 49.38
CA GLU A 126 -11.28 -3.95 48.70
C GLU A 126 -11.44 -4.45 47.25
N PRO A 127 -12.63 -4.90 46.82
CA PRO A 127 -12.87 -5.31 45.45
C PRO A 127 -12.80 -4.12 44.50
N SER A 128 -11.87 -4.16 43.54
CA SER A 128 -11.67 -3.12 42.54
C SER A 128 -11.38 -3.71 41.17
N TYR A 129 -11.66 -2.93 40.11
CA TYR A 129 -11.27 -3.27 38.75
C TYR A 129 -9.74 -3.45 38.61
N ASN A 130 -8.97 -2.79 39.48
CA ASN A 130 -7.51 -2.90 39.51
C ASN A 130 -7.00 -4.26 40.00
N ASN A 131 -7.88 -5.13 40.52
CA ASN A 131 -7.51 -6.49 40.93
C ASN A 131 -7.48 -7.50 39.78
N VAL A 132 -7.77 -7.07 38.54
CA VAL A 132 -7.66 -7.89 37.33
C VAL A 132 -6.43 -7.44 36.54
N LYS A 133 -5.48 -8.35 36.34
CA LYS A 133 -4.30 -8.10 35.51
C LYS A 133 -4.56 -8.57 34.10
N LEU A 134 -4.34 -7.68 33.15
CA LEU A 134 -4.49 -7.94 31.72
C LEU A 134 -3.11 -7.86 31.08
N GLU A 135 -2.70 -8.93 30.41
CA GLU A 135 -1.50 -8.96 29.60
C GLU A 135 -1.90 -9.32 28.18
N PHE A 136 -1.56 -8.43 27.24
CA PHE A 136 -1.85 -8.64 25.83
C PHE A 136 -0.53 -8.74 25.07
N ALA A 137 -0.31 -9.88 24.43
CA ALA A 137 0.78 -10.08 23.47
C ALA A 137 0.19 -9.96 22.06
N PRO A 138 0.52 -8.89 21.31
CA PRO A 138 0.07 -8.76 19.93
C PRO A 138 0.64 -9.90 19.08
N GLY A 139 -0.12 -10.33 18.08
CA GLY A 139 0.41 -11.16 17.01
C GLY A 139 1.15 -10.29 15.99
N ASP A 140 2.04 -10.92 15.24
CA ASP A 140 2.83 -10.29 14.19
C ASP A 140 2.46 -10.89 12.83
N VAL A 141 2.63 -10.07 11.78
CA VAL A 141 2.47 -10.50 10.39
C VAL A 141 3.79 -10.33 9.67
N SER A 142 4.37 -11.44 9.24
CA SER A 142 5.50 -11.46 8.32
C SER A 142 4.97 -11.38 6.89
N THR A 143 5.50 -10.43 6.12
CA THR A 143 5.11 -10.20 4.73
C THR A 143 6.33 -10.34 3.85
N ASP A 144 6.26 -11.28 2.91
CA ASP A 144 7.27 -11.50 1.89
C ASP A 144 6.64 -11.33 0.50
N ILE A 145 7.15 -10.37 -0.27
CA ILE A 145 6.60 -10.01 -1.58
C ILE A 145 7.74 -10.02 -2.59
N GLU A 146 7.66 -10.92 -3.56
CA GLU A 146 8.58 -10.99 -4.69
C GLU A 146 7.92 -10.45 -5.96
N ALA A 147 8.52 -9.42 -6.56
CA ALA A 147 8.05 -8.84 -7.80
C ALA A 147 8.28 -9.80 -8.99
N SER A 148 7.25 -10.01 -9.80
CA SER A 148 7.37 -10.75 -11.06
C SER A 148 7.82 -9.81 -12.19
N PRO A 149 8.82 -10.19 -13.00
CA PRO A 149 9.31 -9.36 -14.10
C PRO A 149 8.22 -9.16 -15.17
N VAL A 150 8.23 -7.98 -15.80
CA VAL A 150 7.38 -7.70 -16.98
C VAL A 150 7.88 -8.50 -18.16
N VAL A 151 6.97 -9.13 -18.89
CA VAL A 151 7.26 -9.78 -20.18
C VAL A 151 6.88 -8.81 -21.29
N ILE A 152 7.86 -8.39 -22.09
CA ILE A 152 7.66 -7.49 -23.24
C ILE A 152 8.14 -8.21 -24.50
N GLU A 153 7.23 -8.45 -25.42
CA GLU A 153 7.53 -9.03 -26.72
C GLU A 153 7.17 -8.02 -27.82
N TYR A 154 8.05 -7.87 -28.80
CA TYR A 154 7.83 -6.99 -29.95
C TYR A 154 8.12 -7.73 -31.25
N THR A 155 7.13 -7.78 -32.12
CA THR A 155 7.21 -8.43 -33.43
C THR A 155 7.24 -7.36 -34.52
N PRO A 156 8.37 -7.13 -35.20
CA PRO A 156 8.46 -6.15 -36.27
C PRO A 156 7.79 -6.65 -37.55
N HIS A 157 7.05 -5.78 -38.23
CA HIS A 157 6.47 -6.08 -39.54
C HIS A 157 7.40 -5.60 -40.65
N LYS A 158 7.43 -6.32 -41.77
CA LYS A 158 8.29 -5.98 -42.91
C LYS A 158 7.73 -4.75 -43.65
N ALA A 159 8.65 -3.95 -44.21
CA ALA A 159 8.29 -2.86 -45.10
C ALA A 159 7.69 -3.38 -46.40
N GLU A 160 6.59 -2.80 -46.83
CA GLU A 160 5.98 -3.04 -48.13
C GLU A 160 6.52 -1.99 -49.11
N ILE A 161 7.18 -2.44 -50.18
CA ILE A 161 7.80 -1.56 -51.17
C ILE A 161 7.21 -1.88 -52.53
N GLU A 162 6.60 -0.87 -53.14
CA GLU A 162 6.11 -0.93 -54.52
C GLU A 162 6.93 0.02 -55.38
N ALA A 163 7.49 -0.50 -56.48
CA ALA A 163 8.30 0.28 -57.41
C ALA A 163 7.59 0.38 -58.77
N TYR A 164 7.32 1.60 -59.19
CA TYR A 164 6.70 1.91 -60.47
C TYR A 164 7.78 2.32 -61.46
N ARG A 165 7.96 1.53 -62.51
CA ARG A 165 8.98 1.78 -63.52
C ARG A 165 8.67 3.06 -64.28
N GLY A 166 9.66 3.92 -64.41
CA GLY A 166 9.59 5.07 -65.30
C GLY A 166 9.55 4.64 -66.77
N LYS A 167 9.02 5.53 -67.61
CA LYS A 167 8.92 5.34 -69.05
C LYS A 167 9.76 6.41 -69.74
N LEU A 168 10.47 6.02 -70.81
CA LEU A 168 11.26 6.93 -71.62
C LEU A 168 10.88 6.73 -73.08
N ASP A 169 10.30 7.76 -73.68
CA ASP A 169 9.91 7.77 -75.08
C ASP A 169 10.78 8.78 -75.84
N ILE A 170 11.60 8.28 -76.77
CA ILE A 170 12.45 9.10 -77.64
C ILE A 170 11.87 9.07 -79.04
N TYR A 171 11.58 10.24 -79.60
CA TYR A 171 10.97 10.35 -80.93
C TYR A 171 11.56 11.49 -81.74
N LEU A 172 11.48 11.37 -83.08
CA LEU A 172 11.92 12.42 -83.99
C LEU A 172 10.87 13.52 -84.06
N ARG A 173 11.12 14.64 -83.39
CA ARG A 173 10.20 15.79 -83.36
C ARG A 173 10.19 16.56 -84.67
N GLN A 174 11.36 16.69 -85.32
CA GLN A 174 11.49 17.34 -86.62
C GLN A 174 12.49 16.58 -87.47
N ARG A 175 12.08 16.18 -88.68
CA ARG A 175 12.96 15.54 -89.65
C ARG A 175 13.82 16.59 -90.35
N ASN A 176 15.10 16.30 -90.53
CA ASN A 176 15.99 17.16 -91.28
C ASN A 176 15.60 17.19 -92.77
N SER A 177 15.74 18.37 -93.37
CA SER A 177 15.59 18.56 -94.82
C SER A 177 16.60 19.57 -95.32
N ILE A 178 16.96 19.45 -96.59
CA ILE A 178 17.81 20.41 -97.28
C ILE A 178 17.21 20.67 -98.66
N SER A 179 16.96 21.93 -98.98
CA SER A 179 16.58 22.37 -100.33
C SER A 179 17.72 23.20 -100.90
N ILE A 180 18.12 22.88 -102.12
CA ILE A 180 19.18 23.57 -102.84
C ILE A 180 18.57 24.10 -104.13
N GLU A 181 18.59 25.42 -104.28
CA GLU A 181 18.01 26.11 -105.42
C GLU A 181 19.09 26.97 -106.08
N VAL A 182 19.11 26.95 -107.42
CA VAL A 182 19.99 27.80 -108.23
C VAL A 182 19.11 28.77 -108.98
N SER A 183 19.28 30.07 -108.70
CA SER A 183 18.53 31.15 -109.34
C SER A 183 19.46 32.06 -110.13
N THR A 184 18.93 32.75 -111.14
CA THR A 184 19.66 33.81 -111.85
C THR A 184 19.47 35.12 -111.11
N TYR A 185 20.56 35.79 -110.75
CA TYR A 185 20.55 37.09 -110.09
C TYR A 185 21.18 38.13 -111.02
N ASP A 186 20.45 39.22 -111.27
CA ASP A 186 20.91 40.33 -112.10
C ASP A 186 21.27 41.51 -111.19
N LEU A 187 22.54 41.91 -111.18
CA LEU A 187 23.09 42.93 -110.28
C LEU A 187 22.75 44.37 -110.69
N TYR A 188 22.04 44.57 -111.81
CA TYR A 188 21.80 45.89 -112.43
C TYR A 188 20.32 46.26 -112.56
N LYS A 189 19.44 45.67 -111.75
CA LYS A 189 18.07 46.17 -111.51
C LYS A 189 17.83 46.39 -110.03
#